data_AF-A0A8T4NCW7-F1
#
_entry.id   AF-A0A8T4NCW7-F1
#
_cell.length_a   1.000
_cell.length_b   1.000
_cell.length_c   1.000
_cell.angle_alpha   90.00
_cell.angle_beta   90.00
_cell.angle_gamma   90.00
#
_symmetry.space_group_name_H-M   'P 1'
#
loop_
_entity.id
_entity.type
_entity.pdbx_description
1 polymer ?
#
loop_
_entity_poly.entity_id
_entity_poly.type
_entity_poly.pdbx_seq_one_letter_code
_entity_poly.pdbx_strand_id
1 'polypeptide(L)'
;MSRASKFEHFILKLNFAISHIIPGYALPLSDEMIKQAIGKTEEEIDLAIIDWKGLGNSDMRQQAISVLDKLHIRYERTSEVGKHD
;
A
#
# COMPACT_ATOMS: atom_id res chain seq x y z
N MET A 1 0.23 -19.23 18.49
CA MET A 1 -0.80 -18.19 18.29
C MET A 1 -0.23 -17.19 17.30
N SER A 2 -0.62 -17.33 16.03
CA SER A 2 -0.11 -16.51 14.91
C SER A 2 -0.58 -15.07 15.09
N ARG A 3 0.35 -14.09 14.99
CA ARG A 3 0.04 -12.66 15.09
C ARG A 3 -0.81 -12.24 13.88
N ALA A 4 -2.01 -11.75 14.15
CA ALA A 4 -2.82 -10.97 13.21
C ALA A 4 -1.94 -9.93 12.49
N SER A 5 -2.01 -9.87 11.16
CA SER A 5 -1.28 -8.87 10.39
C SER A 5 -1.82 -7.47 10.77
N LYS A 6 -0.97 -6.43 10.74
CA LYS A 6 -1.42 -5.04 10.96
C LYS A 6 -2.59 -4.61 10.05
N PHE A 7 -2.81 -5.35 8.95
CA PHE A 7 -3.77 -5.01 7.91
C PHE A 7 -5.15 -5.65 8.10
N GLU A 8 -5.31 -6.61 9.00
CA GLU A 8 -6.58 -7.32 9.21
C GLU A 8 -7.70 -6.38 9.69
N HIS A 9 -7.34 -5.38 10.50
CA HIS A 9 -8.27 -4.32 10.92
C HIS A 9 -8.75 -3.43 9.76
N PHE A 10 -7.91 -3.22 8.74
CA PHE A 10 -8.26 -2.39 7.58
C PHE A 10 -9.19 -3.12 6.61
N ILE A 11 -8.95 -4.41 6.37
CA ILE A 11 -9.82 -5.26 5.54
C ILE A 11 -11.26 -5.21 6.06
N LEU A 12 -11.43 -5.37 7.37
CA LEU A 12 -12.75 -5.46 8.00
C LEU A 12 -13.49 -4.11 8.07
N LYS A 13 -12.78 -2.98 8.12
CA LYS A 13 -13.40 -1.66 8.28
C LYS A 13 -13.79 -0.96 6.99
N LEU A 14 -13.04 -1.19 5.91
CA LEU A 14 -13.15 -0.35 4.73
C LEU A 14 -13.89 -0.99 3.57
N ASN A 15 -14.39 -2.22 3.73
CA ASN A 15 -14.98 -3.00 2.64
C ASN A 15 -14.05 -3.16 1.43
N PHE A 16 -12.72 -3.03 1.65
CA PHE A 16 -11.71 -3.23 0.61
C PHE A 16 -11.22 -4.67 0.61
N ALA A 17 -11.14 -5.27 -0.58
CA ALA A 17 -10.33 -6.47 -0.79
C ALA A 17 -8.86 -6.07 -0.97
N ILE A 18 -7.95 -6.78 -0.31
CA ILE A 18 -6.51 -6.61 -0.54
C ILE A 18 -6.10 -7.50 -1.70
N SER A 19 -5.60 -6.90 -2.78
CA SER A 19 -5.01 -7.64 -3.90
C SER A 19 -3.57 -8.09 -3.62
N HIS A 20 -2.68 -7.14 -3.28
CA HIS A 20 -1.25 -7.43 -3.12
C HIS A 20 -0.67 -6.70 -1.90
N ILE A 21 0.26 -7.36 -1.21
CA ILE A 21 1.02 -6.77 -0.09
C ILE A 21 2.49 -6.72 -0.49
N ILE A 22 3.05 -5.52 -0.58
CA ILE A 22 4.49 -5.32 -0.78
C ILE A 22 5.14 -5.13 0.60
N PRO A 23 5.95 -6.09 1.07
CA PRO A 23 6.56 -6.02 2.38
C PRO A 23 7.76 -5.06 2.40
N GLY A 24 8.07 -4.49 3.57
CA GLY A 24 9.16 -3.50 3.70
C GLY A 24 10.54 -3.99 3.28
N TYR A 25 10.82 -5.30 3.33
CA TYR A 25 12.08 -5.87 2.86
C TYR A 25 12.22 -5.89 1.34
N ALA A 26 11.13 -5.67 0.59
CA ALA A 26 11.14 -5.58 -0.87
C ALA A 26 11.40 -4.15 -1.37
N LEU A 27 11.58 -3.19 -0.47
CA LEU A 27 11.89 -1.81 -0.81
C LEU A 27 13.34 -1.67 -1.31
N PRO A 28 13.64 -0.67 -2.16
CA PRO A 28 12.79 0.46 -2.55
C PRO A 28 11.74 0.09 -3.61
N LEU A 29 10.60 0.78 -3.57
CA LEU A 29 9.51 0.54 -4.52
C LEU A 29 9.91 1.01 -5.93
N SER A 30 9.67 0.18 -6.94
CA SER A 30 9.83 0.53 -8.35
C SER A 30 8.51 0.49 -9.11
N ASP A 31 8.46 1.20 -10.24
CA ASP A 31 7.32 1.17 -11.15
C ASP A 31 7.02 -0.26 -11.64
N GLU A 32 8.04 -1.06 -11.96
CA GLU A 32 7.84 -2.43 -12.42
C GLU A 32 7.18 -3.29 -11.36
N MET A 33 7.54 -3.12 -10.08
CA MET A 33 6.92 -3.87 -8.99
C MET A 33 5.42 -3.60 -8.92
N ILE A 34 5.01 -2.34 -9.01
CA ILE A 34 3.60 -1.95 -8.97
C ILE A 34 2.87 -2.41 -10.23
N LYS A 35 3.45 -2.23 -11.41
CA LYS A 35 2.86 -2.71 -12.67
C LYS A 35 2.66 -4.22 -12.68
N GLN A 36 3.62 -4.98 -12.13
CA GLN A 36 3.47 -6.43 -11.99
C GLN A 36 2.38 -6.82 -10.99
N ALA A 37 2.24 -6.08 -9.89
CA ALA A 37 1.16 -6.32 -8.93
C ALA A 37 -0.22 -6.04 -9.55
N ILE A 38 -0.36 -4.91 -10.25
CA ILE A 38 -1.60 -4.53 -10.95
C ILE A 38 -1.92 -5.55 -12.05
N GLY A 39 -0.95 -5.90 -12.91
CA GLY A 39 -1.17 -6.83 -14.02
C GLY A 39 -1.50 -8.27 -13.60
N LYS A 40 -1.34 -8.61 -12.31
CA LYS A 40 -1.74 -9.89 -11.72
C LYS A 40 -3.08 -9.83 -10.97
N THR A 41 -3.71 -8.65 -10.93
CA THR A 41 -5.04 -8.44 -10.36
C THR A 41 -6.04 -8.40 -11.50
N GLU A 42 -7.18 -9.07 -11.36
CA GLU A 42 -8.23 -9.03 -12.39
C GLU A 42 -9.00 -7.70 -12.35
N GLU A 43 -9.16 -7.12 -11.17
CA GLU A 43 -9.82 -5.83 -10.94
C GLU A 43 -8.85 -4.64 -10.95
N GLU A 44 -9.39 -3.45 -11.21
CA GLU A 44 -8.63 -2.19 -11.14
C GLU A 44 -8.21 -1.87 -9.69
N ILE A 45 -6.96 -1.42 -9.53
CA ILE A 45 -6.40 -1.00 -8.24
C ILE A 45 -6.52 0.52 -8.12
N ASP A 46 -7.47 0.98 -7.30
CA ASP A 46 -7.75 2.41 -7.13
C ASP A 46 -7.09 3.05 -5.90
N LEU A 47 -6.55 2.23 -4.99
CA LEU A 47 -6.04 2.68 -3.70
C LEU A 47 -4.89 1.80 -3.20
N ALA A 48 -3.79 2.44 -2.82
CA ALA A 48 -2.69 1.84 -2.08
C ALA A 48 -2.72 2.26 -0.59
N ILE A 49 -2.67 1.31 0.33
CA ILE A 49 -2.52 1.59 1.76
C ILE A 49 -1.04 1.49 2.14
N ILE A 50 -0.48 2.59 2.67
CA ILE A 50 0.94 2.69 2.99
C ILE A 50 1.19 2.79 4.51
N ASP A 51 2.00 1.86 5.06
CA ASP A 51 2.59 2.01 6.40
C ASP A 51 3.76 3.00 6.31
N TRP A 52 3.49 4.28 6.55
CA TRP A 52 4.49 5.36 6.47
C TRP A 52 5.73 5.08 7.32
N LYS A 53 5.57 4.46 8.48
CA LYS A 53 6.68 4.11 9.37
C LYS A 53 7.44 2.88 8.86
N GLY A 54 6.75 1.97 8.18
CA GLY A 54 7.32 0.76 7.57
C GLY A 54 8.11 1.01 6.28
N LEU A 55 7.91 2.15 5.61
CA LEU A 55 8.62 2.51 4.37
C LEU A 55 10.10 2.89 4.57
N GLY A 56 10.58 2.98 5.82
CA GLY A 56 11.97 3.33 6.11
C GLY A 56 12.19 4.84 6.25
N ASN A 57 13.28 5.33 5.65
CA ASN A 57 13.74 6.72 5.78
C ASN A 57 12.94 7.70 4.87
N SER A 58 13.28 8.98 4.92
CA SER A 58 12.58 10.03 4.15
C SER A 58 12.66 9.80 2.64
N ASP A 59 13.82 9.40 2.14
CA ASP A 59 14.05 9.22 0.70
C ASP A 59 13.24 8.05 0.15
N MET A 60 13.20 6.93 0.87
CA MET A 60 12.39 5.76 0.52
C MET A 60 10.90 6.09 0.50
N ARG A 61 10.43 6.91 1.45
CA ARG A 61 9.05 7.38 1.48
C ARG A 61 8.74 8.26 0.28
N GLN A 62 9.59 9.23 -0.04
CA GLN A 62 9.40 10.10 -1.20
C GLN A 62 9.43 9.31 -2.52
N GLN A 63 10.33 8.33 -2.64
CA GLN A 63 10.36 7.44 -3.80
C GLN A 63 9.05 6.66 -3.93
N ALA A 64 8.53 6.08 -2.84
CA ALA A 64 7.27 5.36 -2.88
C ALA A 64 6.10 6.25 -3.32
N ILE A 65 6.01 7.48 -2.81
CA ILE A 65 5.00 8.45 -3.24
C ILE A 65 5.17 8.80 -4.72
N SER A 66 6.40 9.08 -5.16
CA SER A 66 6.67 9.42 -6.56
C SER A 66 6.28 8.31 -7.53
N VAL A 67 6.48 7.03 -7.16
CA VAL A 67 6.06 5.89 -7.98
C VAL A 67 4.54 5.82 -8.08
N LEU A 68 3.83 5.97 -6.95
CA LEU A 68 2.38 5.92 -6.91
C LEU A 68 1.75 7.09 -7.71
N ASP A 69 2.27 8.30 -7.54
CA ASP A 69 1.84 9.50 -8.29
C ASP A 69 2.05 9.33 -9.80
N LYS A 70 3.21 8.82 -10.20
CA LYS A 70 3.54 8.57 -11.61
C LYS A 70 2.59 7.56 -12.25
N LEU A 71 2.10 6.61 -11.47
CA LEU A 71 1.16 5.58 -11.92
C LEU A 71 -0.31 5.98 -11.68
N HIS A 72 -0.56 7.20 -11.21
CA HIS A 72 -1.88 7.73 -10.90
C HIS A 72 -2.67 6.89 -9.89
N ILE A 73 -1.96 6.26 -8.94
CA ILE A 73 -2.57 5.43 -7.89
C ILE A 73 -2.78 6.30 -6.66
N ARG A 74 -4.03 6.41 -6.20
CA ARG A 74 -4.32 7.08 -4.93
C ARG A 74 -3.72 6.30 -3.78
N TYR A 75 -3.29 6.99 -2.73
CA TYR A 75 -2.74 6.33 -1.56
C TYR A 75 -3.23 6.97 -0.26
N GLU A 76 -3.36 6.13 0.76
CA GLU A 76 -3.69 6.55 2.12
C GLU A 76 -2.68 5.97 3.11
N ARG A 77 -2.29 6.78 4.09
CA ARG A 77 -1.46 6.31 5.19
C ARG A 77 -2.31 5.51 6.16
N THR A 78 -1.75 4.42 6.69
CA THR A 78 -2.41 3.62 7.74
C THR A 78 -2.88 4.44 8.96
N SER A 79 -2.26 5.60 9.21
CA SER A 79 -2.64 6.55 10.26
C SER A 79 -3.85 7.44 9.94
N GLU A 80 -4.31 7.45 8.69
CA GLU A 80 -5.38 8.31 8.18
C GLU A 80 -6.65 7.53 7.87
N VAL A 81 -6.48 6.26 7.56
CA VAL A 81 -7.57 5.30 7.34
C VAL A 81 -8.52 5.27 8.55
N GLY A 82 -9.81 5.56 8.31
CA GLY A 82 -10.86 5.57 9.34
C GLY A 82 -10.98 6.87 10.15
N LYS A 83 -10.38 7.98 9.69
CA LYS A 83 -10.58 9.32 10.28
C LYS A 83 -11.70 10.14 9.63
N HIS A 84 -12.45 9.54 8.71
CA HIS A 84 -13.54 10.19 7.98
C HIS A 84 -14.94 9.84 8.51
N ASP A 85 -15.02 9.26 9.71
CA ASP A 85 -16.28 9.03 10.45
C ASP A 85 -16.69 10.26 11.27
#